data_AF-A0A964D8V6-F1
#
_entry.id   AF-A0A964D8V6-F1
#
_cell.length_a   1.000
_cell.length_b   1.000
_cell.length_c   1.000
_cell.angle_alpha   90.00
_cell.angle_beta   90.00
_cell.angle_gamma   90.00
#
_symmetry.space_group_name_H-M   'P 1'
#
loop_
_entity.id
_entity.type
_entity.pdbx_description
1 polymer ?
#
loop_
_entity_poly.entity_id
_entity_poly.type
_entity_poly.pdbx_seq_one_letter_code
_entity_poly.pdbx_strand_id
1 'polypeptide(L)'
;MDKESIAVEELLRRYVAGDRDFRNIILEYADLSGVELQNINLSGAQFNYVNLSRLNLHRCELGSAQFWYCNFTEARITSSHLQYSRFFDCDLREFNSSRCDISSVNFTRVNLQGAKLGGFGEDPCNYWDVIRHDGVFISGFTSNLYRSSCSNTNREV
;
A
#
# COMPACT_ATOMS: atom_id res chain seq x y z
N MET A 1 -15.85 14.63 0.38
CA MET A 1 -15.09 14.97 -0.85
C MET A 1 -15.50 13.94 -1.87
N ASP A 2 -15.97 14.39 -3.02
CA ASP A 2 -16.47 13.50 -4.06
C ASP A 2 -15.29 12.82 -4.75
N LYS A 3 -15.45 11.52 -5.02
CA LYS A 3 -14.42 10.75 -5.70
C LYS A 3 -14.58 10.89 -7.20
N GLU A 4 -13.46 11.02 -7.92
CA GLU A 4 -13.44 11.18 -9.38
C GLU A 4 -12.95 9.89 -10.04
N SER A 5 -13.77 9.24 -10.86
CA SER A 5 -13.31 8.10 -11.66
C SER A 5 -12.54 8.61 -12.88
N ILE A 6 -11.31 8.12 -13.07
CA ILE A 6 -10.46 8.47 -14.20
C ILE A 6 -9.93 7.21 -14.90
N ALA A 7 -9.62 7.33 -16.20
CA ALA A 7 -8.92 6.28 -16.92
C ALA A 7 -7.43 6.27 -16.55
N VAL A 8 -6.77 5.11 -16.65
CA VAL A 8 -5.35 4.98 -16.33
C VAL A 8 -4.48 5.84 -17.25
N GLU A 9 -4.87 5.95 -18.52
CA GLU A 9 -4.20 6.78 -19.52
C GLU A 9 -4.24 8.26 -19.12
N GLU A 10 -5.35 8.72 -18.53
CA GLU A 10 -5.50 10.10 -18.07
C GLU A 10 -4.64 10.37 -16.84
N LEU A 11 -4.58 9.43 -15.90
CA LEU A 11 -3.65 9.52 -14.77
C LEU A 11 -2.22 9.68 -15.26
N LEU A 12 -1.77 8.78 -16.14
CA LEU A 12 -0.40 8.78 -16.64
C LEU A 12 -0.09 10.04 -17.45
N ARG A 13 -1.04 10.51 -18.27
CA ARG A 13 -0.90 11.75 -19.04
C ARG A 13 -0.73 12.95 -18.13
N ARG A 14 -1.58 13.11 -17.11
CA ARG A 14 -1.49 14.20 -16.12
C ARG A 14 -0.19 14.11 -15.32
N TYR A 15 0.19 12.91 -14.90
CA TYR A 15 1.42 12.68 -14.15
C TYR A 15 2.66 13.07 -14.96
N VAL A 16 2.72 12.67 -16.24
CA VAL A 16 3.80 13.09 -17.16
C VAL A 16 3.80 14.60 -17.38
N ALA A 17 2.63 15.25 -17.39
CA ALA A 17 2.50 16.71 -17.49
C ALA A 17 2.93 17.46 -16.22
N GLY A 18 3.31 16.75 -15.14
CA GLY A 18 3.80 17.35 -13.90
C GLY A 18 2.76 17.39 -12.77
N ASP A 19 1.53 16.96 -13.02
CA ASP A 19 0.54 16.83 -11.95
C ASP A 19 0.97 15.76 -10.96
N ARG A 20 0.74 16.01 -9.68
CA ARG A 20 1.04 15.07 -8.58
C ARG A 20 -0.15 14.91 -7.65
N ASP A 21 -1.23 15.68 -7.81
CA ASP A 21 -2.40 15.61 -6.95
C ASP A 21 -3.50 14.78 -7.60
N PHE A 22 -3.62 13.54 -7.12
CA PHE A 22 -4.60 12.55 -7.54
C PHE A 22 -5.40 12.06 -6.33
N ARG A 23 -5.65 12.95 -5.37
CA ARG A 23 -6.45 12.62 -4.19
C ARG A 23 -7.86 12.22 -4.57
N ASN A 24 -8.41 11.23 -3.87
CA ASN A 24 -9.80 10.76 -4.02
C ASN A 24 -10.18 10.26 -5.42
N ILE A 25 -9.22 9.96 -6.31
CA ILE A 25 -9.56 9.34 -7.60
C ILE A 25 -10.09 7.91 -7.40
N ILE A 26 -10.81 7.40 -8.39
CA ILE A 26 -11.17 5.99 -8.53
C ILE A 26 -10.50 5.45 -9.79
N LEU A 27 -9.81 4.33 -9.64
CA LEU A 27 -9.31 3.50 -10.73
C LEU A 27 -9.95 2.11 -10.63
N GLU A 28 -10.46 1.62 -11.75
CA GLU A 28 -11.06 0.29 -11.83
C GLU A 28 -10.51 -0.45 -13.03
N TYR A 29 -10.17 -1.73 -12.85
CA TYR A 29 -9.73 -2.63 -13.94
C TYR A 29 -8.54 -2.10 -14.76
N ALA A 30 -7.65 -1.34 -14.11
CA ALA A 30 -6.48 -0.73 -14.74
C ALA A 30 -5.22 -1.60 -14.61
N ASP A 31 -4.25 -1.35 -15.48
CA ASP A 31 -2.89 -1.89 -15.37
C ASP A 31 -1.89 -0.75 -15.15
N LEU A 32 -1.28 -0.74 -13.97
CA LEU A 32 -0.20 0.16 -13.54
C LEU A 32 1.07 -0.64 -13.22
N SER A 33 1.19 -1.86 -13.73
CA SER A 33 2.33 -2.71 -13.43
C SER A 33 3.64 -2.12 -13.93
N GLY A 34 4.66 -2.14 -13.06
CA GLY A 34 5.98 -1.58 -13.35
C GLY A 34 6.04 -0.06 -13.51
N VAL A 35 4.95 0.67 -13.30
CA VAL A 35 4.93 2.13 -13.44
C VAL A 35 5.70 2.80 -12.29
N GLU A 36 6.34 3.93 -12.58
CA GLU A 36 6.99 4.78 -11.57
C GLU A 36 6.18 6.06 -11.32
N LEU A 37 5.62 6.22 -10.12
CA LEU A 37 4.85 7.41 -9.73
C LEU A 37 5.44 8.08 -8.48
N GLN A 38 6.68 8.55 -8.59
CA GLN A 38 7.41 9.20 -7.51
C GLN A 38 6.75 10.52 -7.08
N ASN A 39 6.68 10.76 -5.77
CA ASN A 39 6.08 11.97 -5.16
C ASN A 39 4.59 12.19 -5.49
N ILE A 40 3.86 11.16 -5.93
CA ILE A 40 2.42 11.28 -6.20
C ILE A 40 1.61 11.32 -4.90
N ASN A 41 0.54 12.10 -4.90
CA ASN A 41 -0.46 12.11 -3.84
C ASN A 41 -1.73 11.38 -4.30
N LEU A 42 -1.95 10.20 -3.74
CA LEU A 42 -3.09 9.31 -3.94
C LEU A 42 -3.92 9.19 -2.66
N SER A 43 -3.84 10.17 -1.76
CA SER A 43 -4.57 10.12 -0.49
C SER A 43 -6.08 10.01 -0.73
N GLY A 44 -6.73 9.07 -0.04
CA GLY A 44 -8.16 8.79 -0.20
C GLY A 44 -8.57 8.15 -1.54
N ALA A 45 -7.62 7.89 -2.45
CA ALA A 45 -7.91 7.24 -3.71
C ALA A 45 -8.42 5.81 -3.51
N GLN A 46 -9.17 5.30 -4.49
CA GLN A 46 -9.72 3.96 -4.49
C GLN A 46 -9.28 3.21 -5.75
N PHE A 47 -8.78 1.99 -5.55
CA PHE A 47 -8.33 1.09 -6.60
C PHE A 47 -9.15 -0.19 -6.48
N ASN A 48 -9.85 -0.57 -7.54
CA ASN A 48 -10.63 -1.80 -7.62
C ASN A 48 -10.11 -2.65 -8.76
N TYR A 49 -9.66 -3.89 -8.47
CA TYR A 49 -9.17 -4.82 -9.49
C TYR A 49 -8.03 -4.26 -10.35
N VAL A 50 -7.11 -3.50 -9.73
CA VAL A 50 -5.98 -2.88 -10.44
C VAL A 50 -4.73 -3.74 -10.32
N ASN A 51 -4.03 -3.94 -11.44
CA ASN A 51 -2.69 -4.53 -11.43
C ASN A 51 -1.66 -3.46 -11.06
N LEU A 52 -1.11 -3.55 -9.85
CA LEU A 52 -0.07 -2.66 -9.29
C LEU A 52 1.24 -3.45 -9.08
N SER A 53 1.40 -4.61 -9.73
CA SER A 53 2.59 -5.43 -9.59
C SER A 53 3.84 -4.67 -10.03
N ARG A 54 4.94 -4.78 -9.28
CA ARG A 54 6.21 -4.05 -9.54
C ARG A 54 6.07 -2.52 -9.59
N LEU A 55 4.94 -1.94 -9.18
CA LEU A 55 4.76 -0.49 -9.09
C LEU A 55 5.82 0.11 -8.16
N ASN A 56 6.37 1.26 -8.52
CA ASN A 56 7.34 1.98 -7.70
C ASN A 56 6.78 3.34 -7.24
N LEU A 57 6.51 3.45 -5.94
CA LEU A 57 6.04 4.66 -5.27
C LEU A 57 7.06 5.10 -4.21
N HIS A 58 7.98 5.98 -4.61
CA HIS A 58 8.92 6.59 -3.69
C HIS A 58 8.40 7.96 -3.21
N ARG A 59 8.42 8.23 -1.90
CA ARG A 59 8.03 9.53 -1.31
C ARG A 59 6.59 9.96 -1.63
N CYS A 60 5.66 9.02 -1.59
CA CYS A 60 4.28 9.24 -1.99
C CYS A 60 3.34 9.39 -0.79
N GLU A 61 2.17 9.96 -1.04
CA GLU A 61 1.08 10.07 -0.06
C GLU A 61 -0.06 9.11 -0.44
N LEU A 62 -0.36 8.15 0.41
CA LEU A 62 -1.40 7.11 0.23
C LEU A 62 -2.32 7.04 1.46
N GLY A 63 -2.29 8.09 2.30
CA GLY A 63 -3.10 8.15 3.51
C GLY A 63 -4.59 7.92 3.20
N SER A 64 -5.24 7.05 3.95
CA SER A 64 -6.65 6.66 3.73
C SER A 64 -7.00 6.05 2.36
N ALA A 65 -6.01 5.71 1.52
CA ALA A 65 -6.25 5.05 0.24
C ALA A 65 -6.84 3.65 0.45
N GLN A 66 -7.64 3.20 -0.52
CA GLN A 66 -8.38 1.94 -0.45
C GLN A 66 -8.07 1.08 -1.66
N PHE A 67 -7.62 -0.14 -1.40
CA PHE A 67 -7.27 -1.12 -2.42
C PHE A 67 -8.14 -2.36 -2.25
N TRP A 68 -8.93 -2.66 -3.28
CA TRP A 68 -9.85 -3.78 -3.32
C TRP A 68 -9.44 -4.70 -4.46
N TYR A 69 -9.15 -5.97 -4.16
CA TYR A 69 -8.83 -6.99 -5.18
C TYR A 69 -7.62 -6.63 -6.07
N CYS A 70 -6.64 -5.90 -5.53
CA CYS A 70 -5.49 -5.41 -6.29
C CYS A 70 -4.30 -6.38 -6.20
N ASN A 71 -3.48 -6.38 -7.26
CA ASN A 71 -2.23 -7.12 -7.28
C ASN A 71 -1.07 -6.17 -6.97
N PHE A 72 -0.37 -6.35 -5.86
CA PHE A 72 0.83 -5.60 -5.45
C PHE A 72 2.10 -6.46 -5.43
N THR A 73 2.09 -7.61 -6.11
CA THR A 73 3.26 -8.50 -6.18
C THR A 73 4.51 -7.73 -6.57
N GLU A 74 5.57 -7.84 -5.77
CA GLU A 74 6.87 -7.15 -5.97
C GLU A 74 6.80 -5.61 -6.00
N ALA A 75 5.66 -4.99 -5.63
CA ALA A 75 5.55 -3.53 -5.61
C ALA A 75 6.40 -2.92 -4.49
N ARG A 76 6.96 -1.74 -4.76
CA ARG A 76 7.88 -1.01 -3.89
C ARG A 76 7.27 0.34 -3.54
N ILE A 77 6.79 0.47 -2.32
CA ILE A 77 6.32 1.74 -1.77
C ILE A 77 7.29 2.13 -0.66
N THR A 78 8.15 3.12 -0.87
CA THR A 78 9.25 3.41 0.07
C THR A 78 9.31 4.87 0.46
N SER A 79 9.62 5.13 1.73
CA SER A 79 9.69 6.50 2.26
C SER A 79 8.38 7.30 2.07
N SER A 80 7.24 6.61 2.18
CA SER A 80 5.91 7.12 1.86
C SER A 80 4.98 7.10 3.09
N HIS A 81 3.83 7.75 3.00
CA HIS A 81 2.82 7.78 4.06
C HIS A 81 1.61 6.94 3.65
N LEU A 82 1.29 5.90 4.43
CA LEU A 82 0.17 4.98 4.16
C LEU A 82 -0.85 4.94 5.30
N GLN A 83 -0.80 5.87 6.26
CA GLN A 83 -1.61 5.78 7.47
C GLN A 83 -3.09 5.64 7.13
N TYR A 84 -3.79 4.76 7.85
CA TYR A 84 -5.22 4.48 7.66
C TYR A 84 -5.61 3.90 6.29
N SER A 85 -4.64 3.55 5.44
CA SER A 85 -4.95 2.86 4.18
C SER A 85 -5.50 1.46 4.43
N ARG A 86 -6.24 0.94 3.46
CA ARG A 86 -6.90 -0.36 3.55
C ARG A 86 -6.57 -1.21 2.34
N PHE A 87 -6.09 -2.42 2.61
CA PHE A 87 -5.85 -3.46 1.61
C PHE A 87 -6.82 -4.61 1.88
N PHE A 88 -7.68 -4.91 0.91
CA PHE A 88 -8.70 -5.93 1.03
C PHE A 88 -8.64 -6.88 -0.16
N ASP A 89 -8.52 -8.19 0.10
CA ASP A 89 -8.35 -9.21 -0.94
C ASP A 89 -7.20 -8.90 -1.91
N CYS A 90 -6.12 -8.29 -1.40
CA CYS A 90 -4.97 -7.90 -2.20
C CYS A 90 -3.84 -8.93 -2.11
N ASP A 91 -3.12 -9.12 -3.21
CA ASP A 91 -1.89 -9.91 -3.24
C ASP A 91 -0.68 -9.01 -2.97
N LEU A 92 -0.06 -9.12 -1.79
CA LEU A 92 1.08 -8.31 -1.35
C LEU A 92 2.36 -9.16 -1.26
N ARG A 93 2.48 -10.23 -2.05
CA ARG A 93 3.70 -11.05 -2.05
C ARG A 93 4.92 -10.24 -2.48
N GLU A 94 6.03 -10.38 -1.75
CA GLU A 94 7.27 -9.61 -1.97
C GLU A 94 7.08 -8.07 -1.95
N PHE A 95 5.96 -7.59 -1.40
CA PHE A 95 5.68 -6.16 -1.26
C PHE A 95 6.66 -5.51 -0.29
N ASN A 96 7.18 -4.34 -0.67
CA ASN A 96 8.15 -3.62 0.16
C ASN A 96 7.60 -2.26 0.56
N SER A 97 7.31 -2.08 1.86
CA SER A 97 6.89 -0.81 2.45
C SER A 97 7.96 -0.11 3.30
N SER A 98 9.24 -0.43 3.10
CA SER A 98 10.33 0.05 3.98
C SER A 98 10.38 1.57 4.10
N ARG A 99 10.60 2.04 5.34
CA ARG A 99 10.67 3.47 5.71
C ARG A 99 9.37 4.23 5.51
N CYS A 100 8.24 3.54 5.39
CA CYS A 100 6.96 4.20 5.30
C CYS A 100 6.35 4.45 6.68
N ASP A 101 5.40 5.37 6.80
CA ASP A 101 4.48 5.34 7.92
C ASP A 101 3.30 4.43 7.58
N ILE A 102 3.21 3.29 8.27
CA ILE A 102 2.13 2.30 8.12
C ILE A 102 1.22 2.26 9.35
N SER A 103 1.21 3.33 10.16
CA SER A 103 0.34 3.43 11.33
C SER A 103 -1.12 3.18 10.98
N SER A 104 -1.79 2.33 11.74
CA SER A 104 -3.22 2.04 11.57
C SER A 104 -3.62 1.50 10.18
N VAL A 105 -2.69 0.95 9.39
CA VAL A 105 -3.03 0.29 8.11
C VAL A 105 -3.83 -0.98 8.38
N ASN A 106 -4.87 -1.22 7.58
CA ASN A 106 -5.68 -2.42 7.68
C ASN A 106 -5.39 -3.37 6.51
N PHE A 107 -4.99 -4.59 6.85
CA PHE A 107 -4.69 -5.69 5.94
C PHE A 107 -5.73 -6.80 6.15
N THR A 108 -6.73 -6.89 5.28
CA THR A 108 -7.78 -7.90 5.35
C THR A 108 -7.70 -8.84 4.16
N ARG A 109 -7.61 -10.15 4.39
CA ARG A 109 -7.54 -11.16 3.32
C ARG A 109 -6.43 -10.92 2.32
N VAL A 110 -5.28 -10.52 2.84
CA VAL A 110 -4.09 -10.27 2.03
C VAL A 110 -3.09 -11.42 2.10
N ASN A 111 -2.28 -11.54 1.05
CA ASN A 111 -1.11 -12.42 1.07
C ASN A 111 0.17 -11.60 1.29
N LEU A 112 0.84 -11.79 2.43
CA LEU A 112 2.07 -11.08 2.80
C LEU A 112 3.33 -11.95 2.66
N GLN A 113 3.28 -13.08 1.96
CA GLN A 113 4.45 -13.96 1.80
C GLN A 113 5.64 -13.18 1.20
N GLY A 114 6.79 -13.22 1.88
CA GLY A 114 7.97 -12.45 1.49
C GLY A 114 7.87 -10.92 1.65
N ALA A 115 6.73 -10.38 2.10
CA ALA A 115 6.55 -8.95 2.24
C ALA A 115 7.50 -8.36 3.32
N LYS A 116 8.08 -7.22 3.00
CA LYS A 116 8.89 -6.40 3.90
C LYS A 116 8.05 -5.23 4.39
N LEU A 117 7.29 -5.48 5.45
CA LEU A 117 6.56 -4.42 6.15
C LEU A 117 7.51 -3.72 7.12
N GLY A 118 7.75 -2.42 6.94
CA GLY A 118 8.67 -1.69 7.81
C GLY A 118 8.38 -0.20 7.85
N GLY A 119 8.18 0.33 9.05
CA GLY A 119 7.78 1.72 9.19
C GLY A 119 7.72 2.21 10.62
N PHE A 120 7.99 3.51 10.83
CA PHE A 120 8.06 4.17 12.13
C PHE A 120 6.67 4.51 12.70
N GLY A 121 5.75 3.55 12.67
CA GLY A 121 4.38 3.80 13.12
C GLY A 121 4.24 3.72 14.64
N GLU A 122 3.55 4.69 15.24
CA GLU A 122 3.18 4.67 16.66
C GLU A 122 1.98 3.74 16.91
N ASP A 123 1.04 3.69 15.95
CA ASP A 123 -0.15 2.84 16.03
C ASP A 123 0.04 1.51 15.27
N PRO A 124 -0.40 0.38 15.84
CA PRO A 124 -0.25 -0.92 15.18
C PRO A 124 -1.10 -1.04 13.91
N CYS A 125 -0.57 -1.75 12.93
CA CYS A 125 -1.37 -2.25 11.81
C CYS A 125 -2.40 -3.28 12.32
N ASN A 126 -3.51 -3.38 11.60
CA ASN A 126 -4.55 -4.36 11.82
C ASN A 126 -4.48 -5.43 10.72
N TYR A 127 -4.61 -6.69 11.11
CA TYR A 127 -4.63 -7.82 10.19
C TYR A 127 -5.89 -8.65 10.43
N TRP A 128 -6.54 -9.08 9.36
CA TRP A 128 -7.71 -9.95 9.44
C TRP A 128 -7.66 -11.01 8.33
N ASP A 129 -7.68 -12.29 8.70
CA ASP A 129 -7.65 -13.43 7.74
C ASP A 129 -6.50 -13.33 6.71
N VAL A 130 -5.24 -13.27 7.15
CA VAL A 130 -4.10 -13.01 6.24
C VAL A 130 -3.17 -14.21 6.10
N ILE A 131 -2.44 -14.29 4.97
CA ILE A 131 -1.29 -15.19 4.83
C ILE A 131 -0.04 -14.43 5.27
N ARG A 132 0.67 -14.94 6.27
CA ARG A 132 1.88 -14.33 6.84
C ARG A 132 3.09 -14.46 5.89
N HIS A 133 4.16 -13.70 6.17
CA HIS A 133 5.42 -13.75 5.42
C HIS A 133 6.01 -15.16 5.19
N ASP A 134 5.71 -16.14 6.06
CA ASP A 134 6.15 -17.53 5.96
C ASP A 134 5.14 -18.47 5.30
N GLY A 135 4.02 -17.95 4.79
CA GLY A 135 2.97 -18.71 4.10
C GLY A 135 1.90 -19.30 5.02
N VAL A 136 1.98 -19.08 6.35
CA VAL A 136 0.93 -19.55 7.28
C VAL A 136 -0.30 -18.66 7.20
N PHE A 137 -1.47 -19.27 7.04
CA PHE A 137 -2.75 -18.55 7.13
C PHE A 137 -3.14 -18.30 8.59
N ILE A 138 -3.47 -17.05 8.91
CA ILE A 138 -3.92 -16.59 10.22
C ILE A 138 -5.36 -16.11 10.07
N SER A 139 -6.30 -16.84 10.67
CA SER A 139 -7.71 -16.47 10.65
C SER A 139 -8.07 -15.50 11.78
N GLY A 140 -9.02 -14.61 11.50
CA GLY A 140 -9.55 -13.61 12.43
C GLY A 140 -8.63 -12.41 12.62
N PHE A 141 -9.00 -11.56 13.57
CA PHE A 141 -8.25 -10.36 13.91
C PHE A 141 -6.94 -10.66 14.63
N THR A 142 -5.87 -9.96 14.22
CA THR A 142 -4.67 -9.79 15.04
C THR A 142 -3.99 -8.46 14.71
N SER A 143 -3.43 -7.80 15.71
CA SER A 143 -2.60 -6.60 15.56
C SER A 143 -1.11 -6.88 15.78
N ASN A 144 -0.75 -8.14 16.05
CA ASN A 144 0.58 -8.53 16.53
C ASN A 144 1.36 -9.42 15.55
N LEU A 145 1.02 -9.37 14.27
CA LEU A 145 1.58 -10.27 13.26
C LEU A 145 3.10 -10.09 13.06
N TYR A 146 3.62 -8.89 13.37
CA TYR A 146 5.03 -8.51 13.22
C TYR A 146 5.63 -7.86 14.49
N ARG A 147 5.08 -8.12 15.69
CA ARG A 147 5.52 -7.49 16.96
C ARG A 147 7.00 -7.67 17.31
N SER A 148 7.75 -8.51 16.61
CA SER A 148 9.21 -8.68 16.73
C SER A 148 10.04 -7.74 15.85
N SER A 149 9.41 -6.92 14.98
CA SER A 149 10.12 -6.05 14.01
C SER A 149 10.17 -4.59 14.44
N CYS A 150 9.30 -4.16 15.36
CA CYS A 150 9.27 -2.79 15.87
C CYS A 150 10.15 -2.57 17.12
N SER A 151 10.85 -3.59 17.61
CA SER A 151 11.80 -3.46 18.74
C SER A 151 13.26 -3.26 18.34
N ASN A 152 13.59 -3.20 17.05
CA ASN A 152 14.90 -2.70 16.61
C ASN A 152 14.82 -1.20 16.32
N THR A 153 14.64 -0.43 17.39
CA THR A 153 15.21 0.91 17.42
C THR A 153 16.71 0.73 17.27
N ASN A 154 17.23 1.08 16.11
CA ASN A 154 18.59 1.59 15.99
C ASN A 154 18.70 2.76 16.98
N ARG A 155 19.10 2.46 18.22
CA ARG A 155 19.85 3.41 19.04
C ARG A 155 21.22 3.53 18.38
N GLU A 156 21.31 4.43 17.42
CA GLU A 156 22.56 5.13 17.19
C GLU A 156 22.75 6.10 18.37
N VAL A 157 23.61 5.69 19.30
CA VAL A 157 24.50 6.56 20.08
C VAL A 157 25.79 5.79 20.33
#